data_AF-A0A9D4SD45-F1
#
_entry.id   AF-A0A9D4SD45-F1
#
_cell.length_a   1.000
_cell.length_b   1.000
_cell.length_c   1.000
_cell.angle_alpha   90.00
_cell.angle_beta   90.00
_cell.angle_gamma   90.00
#
_symmetry.space_group_name_H-M   'P 1'
#
loop_
_entity.id
_entity.type
_entity.pdbx_description
1 polymer ?
#
loop_
_entity_poly.entity_id
_entity_poly.type
_entity_poly.pdbx_seq_one_letter_code
_entity_poly.pdbx_strand_id
1 'polypeptide(L)'
;MSSIATNKNGKTESPSKLHHVNIDEHLMTINEVAARYGTDLNHGLTSEQVREKSQQNGLNQLTPPKKTPEIIKFVKLMFSGFSMLLWVGAALCIISYFITEDQETLYLGIALIVVVVITGAFAYYQESKSSAIMESFKGLIPHVAHVIRDENENPLEAENLAFFSSYCTEGRARGIAIRIGDQTVIGKIATLTHQQESQTSIGREINRFIKIITILHHFWD
;
A
#
# COMPACT_ATOMS: atom_id res chain seq x y z
N MET A 1 8.12 15.84 -17.45
CA MET A 1 7.09 16.82 -17.02
C MET A 1 6.33 16.21 -15.85
N SER A 2 6.67 16.66 -14.64
CA SER A 2 6.15 16.11 -13.38
C SER A 2 4.70 16.52 -13.18
N SER A 3 3.79 15.56 -13.00
CA SER A 3 2.39 15.84 -12.69
C SER A 3 2.26 16.39 -11.27
N ILE A 4 1.62 17.56 -11.16
CA ILE A 4 1.32 18.26 -9.91
C ILE A 4 -0.05 17.77 -9.44
N ALA A 5 -0.10 16.98 -8.38
CA ALA A 5 -1.37 16.61 -7.74
C ALA A 5 -1.90 17.81 -6.93
N THR A 6 -3.11 18.26 -7.25
CA THR A 6 -3.77 19.42 -6.62
C THR A 6 -4.77 18.94 -5.56
N ASN A 7 -4.69 19.51 -4.35
CA ASN A 7 -5.66 19.29 -3.26
C ASN A 7 -6.95 20.12 -3.51
N LYS A 8 -8.08 19.66 -2.96
CA LYS A 8 -9.44 20.27 -2.98
C LYS A 8 -9.50 21.75 -2.53
N ASN A 9 -8.44 22.30 -1.96
CA ASN A 9 -8.34 23.71 -1.52
C ASN A 9 -7.50 24.60 -2.47
N GLY A 10 -7.14 24.15 -3.66
CA GLY A 10 -6.53 25.01 -4.70
C GLY A 10 -5.13 25.55 -4.38
N LYS A 11 -4.46 25.07 -3.33
CA LYS A 11 -3.08 25.44 -3.01
C LYS A 11 -2.11 24.48 -3.68
N THR A 12 -1.26 25.03 -4.55
CA THR A 12 -0.10 24.36 -5.16
C THR A 12 0.97 24.21 -4.08
N GLU A 13 1.02 23.05 -3.42
CA GLU A 13 2.13 22.73 -2.53
C GLU A 13 3.27 22.10 -3.33
N SER A 14 4.44 22.74 -3.27
CA SER A 14 5.68 22.19 -3.79
C SER A 14 5.93 20.79 -3.18
N PRO A 15 6.34 19.78 -3.96
CA PRO A 15 6.57 18.41 -3.47
C PRO A 15 7.57 18.36 -2.30
N SER A 16 8.41 19.39 -2.14
CA SER A 16 9.40 19.51 -1.07
C SER A 16 8.84 19.75 0.35
N LYS A 17 7.59 20.20 0.53
CA LYS A 17 7.03 20.53 1.86
C LYS A 17 6.43 19.34 2.63
N LEU A 18 6.28 18.18 1.99
CA LEU A 18 5.75 16.97 2.64
C LEU A 18 6.80 16.11 3.37
N HIS A 19 8.10 16.45 3.25
CA HIS A 19 9.18 15.50 3.53
C HIS A 19 9.78 15.53 4.95
N HIS A 20 9.48 16.52 5.79
CA HIS A 20 10.08 16.60 7.12
C HIS A 20 9.03 16.41 8.21
N VAL A 21 9.13 15.28 8.88
CA VAL A 21 8.50 15.08 10.18
C VAL A 21 9.35 15.87 11.17
N ASN A 22 9.04 17.15 11.36
CA ASN A 22 9.78 17.97 12.33
C ASN A 22 9.47 17.40 13.72
N ILE A 23 10.49 16.88 14.40
CA ILE A 23 10.39 16.39 15.78
C ILE A 23 11.26 17.36 16.58
N ASP A 24 10.65 18.36 17.22
CA ASP A 24 11.34 19.32 18.09
C ASP A 24 11.34 18.86 19.55
N GLU A 25 10.61 17.77 19.85
CA GLU A 25 10.34 17.34 21.21
C GLU A 25 11.57 16.81 21.96
N HIS A 26 12.61 16.44 21.22
CA HIS A 26 13.91 16.07 21.77
C HIS A 26 14.78 17.26 22.20
N LEU A 27 14.39 18.50 21.83
CA LEU A 27 15.09 19.73 22.20
C LEU A 27 14.50 20.39 23.46
N MET A 28 13.36 19.89 23.95
CA MET A 28 12.68 20.40 25.13
C MET A 28 13.00 19.56 26.38
N THR A 29 12.77 20.15 27.55
CA THR A 29 12.86 19.41 28.81
C THR A 29 11.64 18.48 28.99
N ILE A 30 11.82 17.42 29.77
CA ILE A 30 10.78 16.42 30.03
C ILE A 30 9.49 17.05 30.57
N ASN A 31 9.62 18.09 31.42
CA ASN A 31 8.48 18.81 31.98
C ASN A 31 7.74 19.66 30.93
N GLU A 32 8.46 20.29 30.00
CA GLU A 32 7.86 21.05 28.90
C GLU A 32 7.12 20.13 27.93
N VAL A 33 7.66 18.95 27.65
CA VAL A 33 6.98 17.91 26.86
C VAL A 33 5.71 17.44 27.58
N ALA A 34 5.80 17.15 28.88
CA ALA A 34 4.64 16.76 29.69
C ALA A 34 3.53 17.83 29.66
N ALA A 35 3.91 19.10 29.80
CA ALA A 35 2.98 20.23 29.72
C ALA A 35 2.37 20.38 28.32
N ARG A 36 3.17 20.24 27.25
CA ARG A 36 2.69 20.34 25.85
C ARG A 36 1.64 19.27 25.52
N TYR A 37 1.83 18.04 26.00
CA TYR A 37 0.91 16.94 25.74
C TYR A 37 -0.14 16.74 26.85
N GLY A 38 -0.10 17.55 27.92
CA GLY A 38 -1.01 17.45 29.05
C GLY A 38 -0.99 16.08 29.72
N THR A 39 0.20 15.50 29.89
CA THR A 39 0.40 14.18 30.51
C THR A 39 1.15 14.31 31.83
N ASP A 40 0.79 13.49 32.80
CA ASP A 40 1.58 13.34 34.02
C ASP A 40 2.75 12.36 33.77
N LEU A 41 3.90 12.61 34.38
CA LEU A 41 5.12 11.80 34.20
C LEU A 41 5.10 10.51 35.02
N ASN A 42 4.39 10.51 36.16
CA ASN A 42 4.33 9.38 37.07
C ASN A 42 3.01 8.60 36.91
N HIS A 43 1.90 9.33 36.77
CA HIS A 43 0.55 8.75 36.78
C HIS A 43 0.00 8.48 35.37
N GLY A 44 0.63 9.05 34.34
CA GLY A 44 0.20 8.92 32.94
C GLY A 44 -1.01 9.80 32.61
N LEU A 45 -1.78 9.39 31.59
CA LEU A 45 -3.05 10.01 31.24
C LEU A 45 -4.21 9.26 31.90
N THR A 46 -5.30 9.97 32.20
CA THR A 46 -6.51 9.31 32.72
C THR A 46 -7.26 8.57 31.63
N SER A 47 -7.99 7.51 31.98
CA SER A 47 -8.80 6.74 31.02
C SER A 47 -9.79 7.60 30.24
N GLU A 48 -10.34 8.65 30.85
CA GLU A 48 -11.23 9.61 30.19
C GLU A 48 -10.49 10.48 29.16
N GLN A 49 -9.32 11.02 29.52
CA GLN A 49 -8.49 11.80 28.61
C GLN A 49 -8.00 10.97 27.43
N VAL A 50 -7.68 9.69 27.66
CA VAL A 50 -7.31 8.76 26.60
C VAL A 50 -8.48 8.52 25.65
N ARG A 51 -9.69 8.32 26.17
CA ARG A 51 -10.88 8.12 25.35
C ARG A 51 -11.17 9.34 24.49
N GLU A 52 -11.08 10.54 25.05
CA GLU A 52 -11.26 11.80 24.32
C GLU A 52 -10.20 11.96 23.22
N LYS A 53 -8.91 11.77 23.56
CA LYS A 53 -7.81 11.83 22.60
C LYS A 53 -7.91 10.76 21.51
N SER A 54 -8.43 9.57 21.83
CA SER A 54 -8.65 8.50 20.86
C SER A 54 -9.78 8.81 19.89
N GLN A 55 -10.83 9.51 20.33
CA GLN A 55 -11.91 9.97 19.45
C GLN A 55 -11.43 11.09 18.52
N GLN A 56 -10.54 11.97 19.00
CA GLN A 56 -10.01 13.08 18.21
C GLN A 56 -8.92 12.64 17.21
N ASN A 57 -7.97 11.79 17.63
CA ASN A 57 -6.78 11.46 16.83
C ASN A 57 -6.91 10.12 16.07
N GLY A 58 -7.94 9.33 16.36
CA GLY A 58 -8.09 7.98 15.83
C GLY A 58 -7.21 6.96 16.55
N LEU A 59 -7.30 5.71 16.11
CA LEU A 59 -6.52 4.59 16.64
C LEU A 59 -5.04 4.72 16.21
N ASN A 60 -4.11 4.20 17.02
CA ASN A 60 -2.70 4.08 16.63
C ASN A 60 -2.48 2.88 15.69
N GLN A 61 -3.22 2.86 14.59
CA GLN A 61 -3.07 1.88 13.55
C GLN A 61 -2.69 2.58 12.26
N LEU A 62 -1.81 1.97 11.49
CA LEU A 62 -1.56 2.42 10.12
C LEU A 62 -2.82 2.17 9.31
N THR A 63 -3.27 3.17 8.55
CA THR A 63 -4.42 2.97 7.67
C THR A 63 -4.06 1.87 6.66
N PRO A 64 -4.72 0.70 6.68
CA PRO A 64 -4.36 -0.37 5.77
C PRO A 64 -4.60 0.12 4.34
N PRO A 65 -3.67 -0.14 3.40
CA PRO A 65 -3.86 0.25 2.01
C PRO A 65 -5.14 -0.41 1.48
N LYS A 66 -5.89 0.31 0.64
CA LYS A 66 -7.12 -0.21 0.04
C LYS A 66 -6.81 -1.52 -0.70
N LYS A 67 -7.29 -2.64 -0.18
CA LYS A 67 -7.18 -3.94 -0.86
C LYS A 67 -7.98 -3.86 -2.16
N THR A 68 -7.33 -4.07 -3.29
CA THR A 68 -8.06 -4.41 -4.52
C THR A 68 -8.51 -5.87 -4.38
N PRO A 69 -9.76 -6.19 -4.73
CA PRO A 69 -10.22 -7.57 -4.63
C PRO A 69 -9.41 -8.45 -5.58
N GLU A 70 -9.10 -9.67 -5.12
CA GLU A 70 -8.17 -10.57 -5.80
C GLU A 70 -8.60 -10.90 -7.23
N ILE A 71 -9.92 -10.97 -7.48
CA ILE A 71 -10.49 -11.19 -8.81
C ILE A 71 -10.20 -9.99 -9.74
N ILE A 72 -10.29 -8.75 -9.25
CA ILE A 72 -9.96 -7.58 -10.07
C ILE A 72 -8.47 -7.55 -10.36
N LYS A 73 -7.62 -7.95 -9.40
CA LYS A 73 -6.18 -8.08 -9.61
C LYS A 73 -5.87 -9.15 -10.68
N PHE A 74 -6.52 -10.30 -10.59
CA PHE A 74 -6.40 -11.40 -11.56
C PHE A 74 -6.86 -10.99 -12.97
N VAL A 75 -8.05 -10.38 -13.09
CA VAL A 75 -8.57 -9.91 -14.38
C VAL A 75 -7.68 -8.80 -14.96
N LYS A 76 -7.26 -7.83 -14.14
CA LYS A 76 -6.35 -6.77 -14.59
C LYS A 76 -5.02 -7.33 -15.11
N LEU A 77 -4.55 -8.45 -14.56
CA LEU A 77 -3.36 -9.16 -15.01
C LEU A 77 -3.62 -9.95 -16.31
N MET A 78 -4.76 -10.65 -16.40
CA MET A 78 -5.17 -11.37 -17.62
C MET A 78 -5.37 -10.45 -18.83
N PHE A 79 -5.75 -9.20 -18.61
CA PHE A 79 -5.90 -8.17 -19.65
C PHE A 79 -4.72 -7.20 -19.69
N SER A 80 -3.63 -7.49 -18.97
CA SER A 80 -2.43 -6.67 -19.02
C SER A 80 -1.54 -7.10 -20.18
N GLY A 81 -1.04 -6.11 -20.91
CA GLY A 81 0.08 -6.34 -21.80
C GLY A 81 -0.26 -7.15 -23.07
N PHE A 82 0.56 -8.15 -23.36
CA PHE A 82 0.51 -9.00 -24.56
C PHE A 82 -0.75 -9.87 -24.62
N SER A 83 -1.35 -10.19 -23.46
CA SER A 83 -2.57 -11.00 -23.37
C SER A 83 -3.76 -10.35 -24.09
N MET A 84 -3.83 -9.02 -24.16
CA MET A 84 -4.86 -8.32 -24.93
C MET A 84 -4.76 -8.63 -26.43
N LEU A 85 -3.54 -8.75 -26.96
CA LEU A 85 -3.29 -9.07 -28.36
C LEU A 85 -3.75 -10.50 -28.69
N LEU A 86 -3.49 -11.43 -27.78
CA LEU A 86 -3.93 -12.82 -27.92
C LEU A 86 -5.45 -12.98 -27.79
N TRP A 87 -6.11 -12.21 -26.92
CA TRP A 87 -7.57 -12.18 -26.86
C TRP A 87 -8.20 -11.66 -28.15
N VAL A 88 -7.62 -10.62 -28.75
CA VAL A 88 -8.06 -10.12 -30.06
C VAL A 88 -7.81 -11.16 -31.15
N GLY A 89 -6.66 -11.83 -31.15
CA GLY A 89 -6.37 -12.92 -32.09
C GLY A 89 -7.34 -14.10 -31.97
N ALA A 90 -7.66 -14.52 -30.74
CA ALA A 90 -8.64 -15.57 -30.48
C ALA A 90 -10.04 -15.15 -30.94
N ALA A 91 -10.46 -13.91 -30.68
CA ALA A 91 -11.74 -13.38 -31.13
C ALA A 91 -11.83 -13.34 -32.67
N LEU A 92 -10.76 -12.90 -33.34
CA LEU A 92 -10.67 -12.90 -34.81
C LEU A 92 -10.78 -14.31 -35.40
N CYS A 93 -10.13 -15.31 -34.79
CA CYS A 93 -10.25 -16.71 -35.23
C CYS A 93 -11.69 -17.23 -35.08
N ILE A 94 -12.35 -16.92 -33.96
CA ILE A 94 -13.75 -17.32 -33.74
C ILE A 94 -14.68 -16.62 -34.74
N ILE A 95 -14.47 -15.34 -35.03
CA ILE A 95 -15.24 -14.59 -36.03
C ILE A 95 -15.00 -15.16 -37.44
N SER A 96 -13.75 -15.50 -37.77
CA SER A 96 -13.40 -16.10 -39.07
C SER A 96 -14.05 -17.48 -39.25
N TYR A 97 -14.19 -18.27 -38.19
CA TYR A 97 -14.97 -19.52 -38.22
C TYR A 97 -16.43 -19.29 -38.62
N PHE A 98 -17.08 -18.23 -38.11
CA PHE A 98 -18.47 -17.91 -38.49
C PHE A 98 -18.64 -17.53 -39.96
N ILE A 99 -17.56 -17.14 -40.65
CA ILE A 99 -17.59 -16.74 -42.06
C ILE A 99 -17.18 -17.90 -42.98
N THR A 100 -16.12 -18.61 -42.61
CA THR A 100 -15.45 -19.60 -43.48
C THR A 100 -15.84 -21.05 -43.14
N GLU A 101 -16.54 -21.29 -42.02
CA GLU A 101 -16.91 -22.61 -41.47
C GLU A 101 -15.74 -23.61 -41.37
N ASP A 102 -14.52 -23.09 -41.26
CA ASP A 102 -13.29 -23.90 -41.19
C ASP A 102 -12.97 -24.35 -39.75
N GLN A 103 -12.92 -25.66 -39.54
CA GLN A 103 -12.64 -26.24 -38.24
C GLN A 103 -11.20 -25.96 -37.76
N GLU A 104 -10.22 -25.85 -38.67
CA GLU A 104 -8.82 -25.60 -38.29
C GLU A 104 -8.68 -24.23 -37.60
N THR A 105 -9.36 -23.21 -38.14
CA THR A 105 -9.43 -21.86 -37.56
C THR A 105 -10.09 -21.86 -36.17
N LEU A 106 -11.08 -22.73 -35.92
CA LEU A 106 -11.71 -22.87 -34.61
C LEU A 106 -10.74 -23.48 -33.57
N TYR A 107 -10.01 -24.54 -33.93
CA TYR A 107 -9.01 -25.15 -33.05
C TYR A 107 -7.90 -24.18 -32.67
N LEU A 108 -7.43 -23.37 -33.63
CA LEU A 108 -6.45 -22.32 -33.39
C LEU A 108 -6.97 -21.28 -32.36
N GLY A 109 -8.22 -20.84 -32.50
CA GLY A 109 -8.85 -19.90 -31.57
C GLY A 109 -8.96 -20.44 -30.14
N ILE A 110 -9.38 -21.71 -29.99
CA ILE A 110 -9.47 -22.36 -28.67
C ILE A 110 -8.08 -22.55 -28.06
N ALA A 111 -7.08 -22.94 -28.85
CA ALA A 111 -5.70 -23.09 -28.38
C ALA A 111 -5.13 -21.77 -27.85
N LEU A 112 -5.41 -20.64 -28.51
CA LEU A 112 -5.00 -19.32 -28.06
C LEU A 112 -5.62 -18.95 -26.70
N ILE A 113 -6.91 -19.23 -26.50
CA ILE A 113 -7.58 -18.99 -25.21
C ILE A 113 -6.93 -19.82 -24.09
N VAL A 114 -6.65 -21.09 -24.33
CA VAL A 114 -5.99 -21.98 -23.36
C VAL A 114 -4.61 -21.44 -22.97
N VAL A 115 -3.81 -21.01 -23.95
CA VAL A 115 -2.48 -20.42 -23.71
C VAL A 115 -2.58 -19.15 -22.87
N VAL A 116 -3.55 -18.27 -23.14
CA VAL A 116 -3.76 -17.02 -22.37
C VAL A 116 -4.15 -17.32 -20.93
N VAL A 117 -5.01 -18.31 -20.70
CA VAL A 117 -5.43 -18.71 -19.35
C VAL A 117 -4.25 -19.27 -18.55
N ILE A 118 -3.45 -20.17 -19.15
CA ILE A 118 -2.28 -20.78 -18.49
C ILE A 118 -1.23 -19.72 -18.16
N THR A 119 -0.90 -18.85 -19.12
CA THR A 119 0.08 -17.79 -18.92
C THR A 119 -0.39 -16.75 -17.90
N GLY A 120 -1.68 -16.40 -17.89
CA GLY A 120 -2.29 -15.54 -16.88
C GLY A 120 -2.26 -16.16 -15.47
N ALA A 121 -2.55 -17.45 -15.35
CA ALA A 121 -2.46 -18.17 -14.07
C ALA A 121 -1.03 -18.23 -13.54
N PHE A 122 -0.04 -18.48 -14.40
CA PHE A 122 1.36 -18.51 -14.01
C PHE A 122 1.88 -17.12 -13.59
N ALA A 123 1.45 -16.06 -14.29
CA ALA A 123 1.76 -14.68 -13.93
C ALA A 123 1.13 -14.31 -12.58
N TYR A 124 -0.14 -14.67 -12.35
CA TYR A 124 -0.82 -14.44 -11.08
C TYR A 124 -0.12 -15.15 -9.93
N TYR A 125 0.32 -16.39 -10.14
CA TYR A 125 1.04 -17.14 -9.12
C TYR A 125 2.39 -16.51 -8.74
N GLN A 126 3.13 -15.95 -9.70
CA GLN A 126 4.37 -15.22 -9.43
C GLN A 126 4.11 -13.91 -8.66
N GLU A 127 3.04 -13.19 -8.98
CA GLU A 127 2.70 -11.94 -8.32
C GLU A 127 2.14 -12.13 -6.90
N SER A 128 1.38 -13.21 -6.69
CA SER A 128 0.87 -13.62 -5.38
C SER A 128 2.01 -13.99 -4.42
N LYS A 129 3.11 -14.60 -4.91
CA LYS A 129 4.31 -14.87 -4.09
C LYS A 129 5.01 -13.60 -3.61
N SER A 130 5.10 -12.58 -4.45
CA SER A 130 5.69 -11.29 -4.07
C SER A 130 4.87 -10.58 -2.99
N SER A 131 3.54 -10.62 -3.13
CA SER A 131 2.61 -10.00 -2.18
C SER A 131 2.65 -10.65 -0.78
N ALA A 132 2.99 -11.95 -0.68
CA ALA A 132 3.07 -12.68 0.57
C ALA A 132 4.21 -12.22 1.50
N ILE A 133 5.31 -11.72 0.94
CA ILE A 133 6.46 -11.22 1.71
C ILE A 133 6.06 -9.95 2.49
N MET A 134 5.25 -9.08 1.89
CA MET A 134 4.79 -7.85 2.55
C MET A 134 3.80 -8.14 3.70
N GLU A 135 2.99 -9.19 3.57
CA GLU A 135 2.05 -9.58 4.62
C GLU A 135 2.78 -10.23 5.81
N SER A 136 3.86 -11.00 5.58
CA SER A 136 4.66 -11.55 6.68
C SER A 136 5.37 -10.46 7.49
N PHE A 137 5.79 -9.36 6.86
CA PHE A 137 6.32 -8.18 7.59
C PHE A 137 5.31 -7.58 8.58
N LYS A 138 4.00 -7.62 8.27
CA LYS A 138 2.96 -7.16 9.21
C LYS A 138 2.83 -8.05 10.44
N GLY A 139 3.01 -9.36 10.28
CA GLY A 139 2.98 -10.32 11.39
C GLY A 139 4.19 -10.26 12.33
N LEU A 140 5.24 -9.54 11.94
CA LEU A 140 6.41 -9.27 12.78
C LEU A 140 6.24 -8.03 13.67
N ILE A 141 5.12 -7.31 13.53
CA ILE A 141 4.80 -6.13 14.36
C ILE A 141 4.23 -6.62 15.70
N PRO A 142 4.83 -6.26 16.85
CA PRO A 142 4.26 -6.62 18.14
C PRO A 142 2.89 -5.96 18.34
N HIS A 143 1.90 -6.75 18.75
CA HIS A 143 0.49 -6.32 18.88
C HIS A 143 0.13 -5.75 20.28
N VAL A 144 1.08 -5.71 21.22
CA VAL A 144 0.82 -5.29 22.62
C VAL A 144 1.91 -4.35 23.11
N ALA A 145 1.48 -3.25 23.74
CA ALA A 145 2.36 -2.29 24.40
C ALA A 145 1.94 -2.08 25.85
N HIS A 146 2.92 -2.03 26.76
CA HIS A 146 2.70 -1.69 28.17
C HIS A 146 2.51 -0.18 28.30
N VAL A 147 1.37 0.23 28.85
CA VAL A 147 1.02 1.64 29.07
C VAL A 147 0.67 1.89 30.54
N ILE A 148 1.00 3.08 31.02
CA ILE A 148 0.66 3.55 32.37
C ILE A 148 -0.55 4.49 32.23
N ARG A 149 -1.66 4.15 32.89
CA ARG A 149 -2.90 4.94 32.92
C ARG A 149 -3.48 4.88 34.33
N ASP A 150 -3.96 6.01 34.85
CA ASP A 150 -4.55 6.10 36.19
C ASP A 150 -3.70 5.40 37.27
N GLU A 151 -2.38 5.67 37.24
CA GLU A 151 -1.37 5.10 38.16
C GLU A 151 -1.17 3.57 38.07
N ASN A 152 -1.95 2.89 37.24
CA ASN A 152 -1.91 1.45 37.06
C ASN A 152 -1.18 1.08 35.77
N GLU A 153 -0.29 0.09 35.86
CA GLU A 153 0.30 -0.56 34.70
C GLU A 153 -0.75 -1.48 34.09
N ASN A 154 -1.39 -1.05 32.99
CA ASN A 154 -2.37 -1.87 32.28
C ASN A 154 -1.74 -2.42 30.99
N PRO A 155 -1.53 -3.74 30.87
CA PRO A 155 -0.90 -4.34 29.69
C PRO A 155 -1.80 -4.40 28.43
N LEU A 156 -3.03 -3.87 28.45
CA LEU A 156 -4.07 -4.31 27.50
C LEU A 156 -4.74 -3.28 26.58
N GLU A 157 -4.30 -2.03 26.51
CA GLU A 157 -5.12 -1.03 25.79
C GLU A 157 -4.39 -0.18 24.75
N ALA A 158 -3.35 -0.74 24.16
CA ALA A 158 -2.61 -0.05 23.15
C ALA A 158 -2.08 -1.06 22.14
N GLU A 159 -2.72 -1.12 20.98
CA GLU A 159 -1.99 -1.33 19.73
C GLU A 159 -1.09 -0.08 19.44
N ASN A 160 -0.45 0.48 20.47
CA ASN A 160 0.33 1.70 20.36
C ASN A 160 1.81 1.34 20.21
N LEU A 161 2.25 1.34 18.96
CA LEU A 161 3.64 1.18 18.56
C LEU A 161 4.45 2.39 19.03
N ALA A 162 5.37 2.21 19.99
CA ALA A 162 6.26 3.27 20.42
C ALA A 162 7.30 3.61 19.34
N PHE A 163 7.98 2.61 18.77
CA PHE A 163 8.87 2.79 17.60
C PHE A 163 9.06 1.42 16.91
N PHE A 164 8.81 1.34 15.59
CA PHE A 164 8.88 0.09 14.79
C PHE A 164 10.31 -0.41 14.51
N SER A 165 11.36 0.14 15.13
CA SER A 165 12.75 -0.21 14.75
C SER A 165 13.77 -0.26 15.89
N SER A 166 13.37 0.04 17.12
CA SER A 166 14.25 -0.05 18.29
C SER A 166 13.62 -0.96 19.34
N TYR A 167 14.09 -2.20 19.39
CA TYR A 167 13.79 -3.09 20.51
C TYR A 167 14.67 -2.71 21.70
N CYS A 168 14.07 -2.61 22.88
CA CYS A 168 14.84 -2.53 24.11
C CYS A 168 15.45 -3.92 24.37
N THR A 169 16.76 -4.05 24.17
CA THR A 169 17.47 -5.32 24.38
C THR A 169 17.71 -5.58 25.87
N GLU A 170 17.96 -4.52 26.64
CA GLU A 170 18.19 -4.57 28.09
C GLU A 170 17.71 -3.27 28.77
N GLY A 171 17.27 -3.39 30.03
CA GLY A 171 16.84 -2.26 30.86
C GLY A 171 15.34 -1.95 30.77
N ARG A 172 14.95 -0.80 31.34
CA ARG A 172 13.58 -0.27 31.28
C ARG A 172 13.64 1.19 30.90
N ALA A 173 12.79 1.59 29.96
CA ALA A 173 12.62 2.97 29.55
C ALA A 173 11.13 3.35 29.68
N ARG A 174 10.88 4.59 30.10
CA ARG A 174 9.56 5.22 30.07
C ARG A 174 9.62 6.38 29.08
N GLY A 175 8.55 6.58 28.34
CA GLY A 175 8.48 7.61 27.32
C GLY A 175 7.05 8.08 27.11
N ILE A 176 6.92 9.30 26.58
CA ILE A 176 5.63 9.90 26.24
C ILE A 176 5.36 9.63 24.76
N ALA A 177 4.16 9.14 24.44
CA ALA A 177 3.73 8.97 23.06
C ALA A 177 3.50 10.34 22.41
N ILE A 178 4.36 10.68 21.45
CA ILE A 178 4.39 11.99 20.79
C ILE A 178 3.47 12.01 19.56
N ARG A 179 3.40 10.88 18.84
CA ARG A 179 2.65 10.69 17.58
C ARG A 179 2.12 9.28 17.48
N ILE A 180 1.01 9.12 16.76
CA ILE A 180 0.35 7.84 16.53
C ILE A 180 -0.03 7.66 15.04
N GLY A 181 -0.17 6.41 14.61
CA GLY A 181 -0.63 6.01 13.28
C GLY A 181 0.18 6.63 12.14
N ASP A 182 -0.54 7.15 11.14
CA ASP A 182 0.03 7.76 9.93
C ASP A 182 0.79 9.07 10.21
N GLN A 183 0.68 9.66 11.41
CA GLN A 183 1.42 10.87 11.79
C GLN A 183 2.85 10.57 12.25
N THR A 184 3.16 9.31 12.55
CA THR A 184 4.52 8.86 12.90
C THR A 184 5.46 8.94 11.68
N VAL A 185 6.78 8.93 11.93
CA VAL A 185 7.78 8.86 10.85
C VAL A 185 7.55 7.61 10.00
N ILE A 186 7.32 6.47 10.66
CA ILE A 186 7.09 5.20 9.96
C ILE A 186 5.76 5.19 9.21
N GLY A 187 4.69 5.75 9.78
CA GLY A 187 3.39 5.83 9.12
C GLY A 187 3.41 6.71 7.88
N LYS A 188 4.16 7.82 7.92
CA LYS A 188 4.45 8.62 6.72
C LYS A 188 5.27 7.85 5.71
N ILE A 189 6.30 7.12 6.12
CA ILE A 189 7.09 6.27 5.20
C ILE A 189 6.18 5.22 4.56
N ALA A 190 5.38 4.48 5.33
CA ALA A 190 4.46 3.46 4.83
C ALA A 190 3.44 4.06 3.84
N THR A 191 2.85 5.20 4.19
CA THR A 191 1.91 5.93 3.31
C THR A 191 2.58 6.36 2.01
N LEU A 192 3.82 6.87 2.08
CA LEU A 192 4.59 7.28 0.92
C LEU A 192 5.01 6.09 0.06
N THR A 193 5.49 5.00 0.66
CA THR A 193 5.85 3.77 -0.05
C THR A 193 4.64 3.21 -0.80
N HIS A 194 3.45 3.26 -0.20
CA HIS A 194 2.21 2.88 -0.88
C HIS A 194 1.81 3.84 -2.02
N GLN A 195 1.96 5.16 -1.83
CA GLN A 195 1.71 6.12 -2.93
C GLN A 195 2.72 6.01 -4.07
N GLN A 196 3.91 5.48 -3.78
CA GLN A 196 4.98 5.29 -4.75
C GLN A 196 4.95 3.92 -5.45
N GLU A 197 3.89 3.12 -5.28
CA GLU A 197 3.53 2.02 -6.19
C GLU A 197 3.11 2.57 -7.58
N SER A 198 4.00 3.37 -8.18
CA SER A 198 3.97 3.65 -9.60
C SER A 198 4.31 2.35 -10.31
N GLN A 199 3.57 2.05 -11.38
CA GLN A 199 3.74 0.86 -12.23
C GLN A 199 5.21 0.44 -12.35
N THR A 200 5.48 -0.86 -12.17
CA THR A 200 6.82 -1.43 -12.29
C THR A 200 7.50 -0.95 -13.57
N SER A 201 8.81 -0.69 -13.53
CA SER A 201 9.58 -0.24 -14.70
C SER A 201 9.37 -1.17 -15.89
N ILE A 202 9.37 -2.49 -15.65
CA ILE A 202 9.10 -3.50 -16.65
C ILE A 202 7.66 -3.45 -17.19
N GLY A 203 6.66 -3.25 -16.32
CA GLY A 203 5.26 -3.13 -16.76
C GLY A 203 5.03 -1.90 -17.63
N ARG A 204 5.73 -0.79 -17.35
CA ARG A 204 5.68 0.42 -18.18
C ARG A 204 6.34 0.21 -19.54
N GLU A 205 7.45 -0.53 -19.59
CA GLU A 205 8.12 -0.87 -20.84
C GLU A 205 7.30 -1.83 -21.69
N ILE A 206 6.69 -2.86 -21.10
CA ILE A 206 5.78 -3.78 -21.78
C ILE A 206 4.60 -3.01 -22.39
N ASN A 207 3.93 -2.14 -21.61
CA ASN A 207 2.84 -1.32 -22.13
C ASN A 207 3.27 -0.38 -23.26
N ARG A 208 4.51 0.12 -23.23
CA ARG A 208 5.08 0.95 -24.31
C ARG A 208 5.33 0.11 -25.56
N PHE A 209 5.89 -1.07 -25.41
CA PHE A 209 6.15 -2.01 -26.50
C PHE A 209 4.86 -2.42 -27.22
N ILE A 210 3.81 -2.74 -26.46
CA ILE A 210 2.52 -3.14 -27.05
C ILE A 210 1.86 -1.98 -27.79
N LYS A 211 1.90 -0.75 -27.24
CA LYS A 211 1.41 0.42 -27.96
C LYS A 211 2.12 0.61 -29.30
N ILE A 212 3.44 0.36 -29.37
CA ILE A 212 4.19 0.45 -30.62
C ILE A 212 3.70 -0.61 -31.62
N ILE A 213 3.53 -1.86 -31.19
CA ILE A 213 3.02 -2.94 -32.05
C ILE A 213 1.61 -2.63 -32.55
N THR A 214 0.72 -2.17 -31.67
CA THR A 214 -0.66 -1.81 -32.06
C THR A 214 -0.70 -0.67 -33.06
N ILE A 215 0.16 0.36 -32.90
CA ILE A 215 0.27 1.47 -33.86
C ILE A 215 0.83 0.98 -35.21
N LEU A 216 1.87 0.15 -35.19
CA LEU A 216 2.45 -0.42 -36.42
C LEU A 216 1.44 -1.28 -37.18
N HIS A 217 0.68 -2.11 -36.47
CA HIS A 217 -0.38 -2.92 -37.08
C HIS A 217 -1.45 -2.03 -37.73
N HIS A 218 -1.89 -0.97 -37.05
CA HIS A 218 -2.90 -0.08 -37.60
C HIS A 218 -2.39 0.81 -38.75
N PHE A 219 -1.08 0.99 -38.87
CA PHE A 219 -0.45 1.71 -39.97
C PHE A 219 -0.13 0.82 -41.18
N TRP A 220 -0.20 -0.51 -41.02
CA TRP A 220 0.06 -1.49 -42.08
C TRP A 220 -1.23 -1.97 -42.79
N ASP A 221 -2.39 -1.82 -42.17
CA ASP A 221 -3.71 -1.89 -42.82
C ASP A 221 -4.05 -0.58 -43.55
#